data_AF-A0A7U6KP54-F1
#
_entry.id   AF-A0A7U6KP54-F1
#
_cell.length_a   1.000
_cell.length_b   1.000
_cell.length_c   1.000
_cell.angle_alpha   90.00
_cell.angle_beta   90.00
_cell.angle_gamma   90.00
#
_symmetry.space_group_name_H-M   'P 1'
#
loop_
_entity.id
_entity.type
_entity.pdbx_description
1 polymer ?
#
loop_
_entity_poly.entity_id
_entity_poly.type
_entity_poly.pdbx_seq_one_letter_code
_entity_poly.pdbx_strand_id
1 'polypeptide(L)'
;MADAINSDLALFKRLLKVSNIVPQTRALDAWFEEIRDLLHHEVDYEAEAATTERFYDRLSNDPRYIVPKINRNYSKKRLLCMSYEPGITVVSEALQLLPHERRSAIGQAAIEIMMQEIFVWGEMQTDPNFGNYLVRVSESTDDIDKLVLLDFGAIRQFDSNLLTIARGLLRAGYHHNHQAMTLAMTGYDFFDSMSDKVRSDIASLFLLATEPFSDPEKNDDIPTDCLDEQNRYIWANSKLHSRLSTKATRAMQSFEFNLPPKEFMFISRKFIGAYTFLTVLDAHTNPNTLVKPYL
;
A
#
# COMPACT_ATOMS: atom_id res chain seq x y z
N MET A 1 14.35 13.77 -21.09
CA MET A 1 13.63 12.65 -20.46
C MET A 1 12.20 13.10 -20.16
N ALA A 2 11.97 14.06 -19.26
CA ALA A 2 10.65 14.71 -19.10
C ALA A 2 10.00 15.18 -20.42
N ASP A 3 10.74 15.85 -21.30
CA ASP A 3 10.20 16.30 -22.61
C ASP A 3 9.93 15.15 -23.60
N ALA A 4 10.66 14.04 -23.47
CA ALA A 4 10.46 12.84 -24.30
C ALA A 4 9.20 12.09 -23.84
N ILE A 5 9.00 11.96 -22.52
CA ILE A 5 7.78 11.43 -21.90
C ILE A 5 6.54 12.19 -22.38
N ASN A 6 6.60 13.53 -22.37
CA ASN A 6 5.50 14.36 -22.87
C ASN A 6 5.20 14.10 -24.35
N SER A 7 6.25 13.91 -25.15
CA SER A 7 6.12 13.68 -26.59
C SER A 7 5.55 12.29 -26.90
N ASP A 8 6.01 11.26 -26.19
CA ASP A 8 5.57 9.87 -26.35
C ASP A 8 4.12 9.68 -25.87
N LEU A 9 3.76 10.27 -24.73
CA LEU A 9 2.39 10.23 -24.23
C LEU A 9 1.42 10.97 -25.15
N ALA A 10 1.85 12.09 -25.74
CA ALA A 10 1.07 12.83 -26.73
C ALA A 10 0.88 12.04 -28.04
N LEU A 11 1.90 11.30 -28.49
CA LEU A 11 1.81 10.41 -29.66
C LEU A 11 0.85 9.25 -29.40
N PHE A 12 0.96 8.60 -28.24
CA PHE A 12 0.09 7.49 -27.85
C PHE A 12 -1.38 7.93 -27.73
N LYS A 13 -1.63 9.09 -27.11
CA LYS A 13 -2.98 9.68 -27.02
C LYS A 13 -3.56 9.99 -28.42
N ARG A 14 -2.73 10.46 -29.37
CA ARG A 14 -3.16 10.68 -30.76
C ARG A 14 -3.50 9.37 -31.48
N LEU A 15 -2.70 8.32 -31.28
CA LEU A 15 -2.95 7.01 -31.89
C LEU A 15 -4.27 6.39 -31.41
N LEU A 16 -4.59 6.49 -30.11
CA LEU A 16 -5.86 6.03 -29.56
C LEU A 16 -7.06 6.84 -30.06
N LYS A 17 -6.88 8.15 -30.30
CA LYS A 17 -7.93 8.99 -30.90
C LYS A 17 -8.23 8.60 -32.35
N VAL A 18 -7.22 8.17 -33.11
CA VAL A 18 -7.37 7.75 -34.51
C VAL A 18 -7.94 6.33 -34.62
N SER A 19 -7.68 5.46 -33.65
CA SER A 19 -8.12 4.06 -33.72
C SER A 19 -9.61 3.84 -33.42
N ASN A 20 -10.31 4.78 -32.76
CA ASN A 20 -11.73 4.69 -32.39
C ASN A 20 -12.10 3.45 -31.53
N ILE A 21 -11.11 2.74 -30.99
CA ILE A 21 -11.30 1.52 -30.18
C ILE A 21 -11.70 1.86 -28.73
N VAL A 22 -11.33 3.06 -28.25
CA VAL A 22 -11.56 3.50 -26.86
C VAL A 22 -12.45 4.74 -26.83
N PRO A 23 -13.56 4.74 -26.06
CA PRO A 23 -14.44 5.90 -25.89
C PRO A 23 -13.68 7.11 -25.36
N GLN A 24 -13.72 8.23 -26.10
CA GLN A 24 -13.07 9.48 -25.73
C GLN A 24 -13.89 10.21 -24.65
N THR A 25 -13.62 9.89 -23.38
CA THR A 25 -14.34 10.43 -22.22
C THR A 25 -13.45 11.36 -21.39
N ARG A 26 -14.06 12.25 -20.59
CA ARG A 26 -13.32 13.09 -19.61
C ARG A 26 -12.51 12.23 -18.62
N ALA A 27 -12.98 11.02 -18.32
CA ALA A 27 -12.27 10.06 -17.48
C ALA A 27 -10.97 9.58 -18.14
N LEU A 28 -10.98 9.31 -19.45
CA LEU A 28 -9.78 8.94 -20.20
C LEU A 28 -8.76 10.09 -20.23
N ASP A 29 -9.22 11.33 -20.41
CA ASP A 29 -8.35 12.50 -20.37
C ASP A 29 -7.72 12.70 -18.98
N ALA A 30 -8.50 12.56 -17.91
CA ALA A 30 -8.00 12.63 -16.54
C ALA A 30 -6.95 11.55 -16.25
N TRP A 31 -7.17 10.32 -16.74
CA TRP A 31 -6.21 9.22 -16.62
C TRP A 31 -4.90 9.48 -17.37
N PHE A 32 -4.95 10.10 -18.55
CA PHE A 32 -3.75 10.49 -19.29
C PHE A 32 -2.92 11.57 -18.57
N GLU A 33 -3.58 12.58 -18.01
CA GLU A 33 -2.90 13.60 -17.21
C GLU A 33 -2.25 12.95 -15.97
N GLU A 34 -2.90 11.97 -15.36
CA GLU A 34 -2.35 11.21 -14.24
C GLU A 34 -1.11 10.40 -14.61
N ILE A 35 -1.10 9.72 -15.76
CA ILE A 35 0.11 9.03 -16.25
C ILE A 35 1.23 10.02 -16.50
N ARG A 36 0.92 11.17 -17.09
CA ARG A 36 1.91 12.20 -17.34
C ARG A 36 2.55 12.66 -16.04
N ASP A 37 1.74 12.95 -15.03
CA ASP A 37 2.21 13.43 -13.74
C ASP A 37 3.03 12.33 -13.03
N LEU A 38 2.60 11.07 -13.09
CA LEU A 38 3.37 9.92 -12.58
C LEU A 38 4.75 9.81 -13.25
N LEU A 39 4.82 9.89 -14.58
CA LEU A 39 6.08 9.78 -15.32
C LEU A 39 7.01 10.98 -15.08
N HIS A 40 6.48 12.18 -14.83
CA HIS A 40 7.30 13.33 -14.42
C HIS A 40 7.86 13.16 -13.00
N HIS A 41 7.05 12.63 -12.08
CA HIS A 41 7.50 12.31 -10.74
C HIS A 41 8.61 11.25 -10.74
N GLU A 42 8.51 10.22 -11.59
CA GLU A 42 9.54 9.18 -11.72
C GLU A 42 10.91 9.69 -12.22
N VAL A 43 10.97 10.88 -12.84
CA VAL A 43 12.24 11.44 -13.35
C VAL A 43 12.80 12.58 -12.49
N ASP A 44 12.15 12.92 -11.37
CA ASP A 44 12.63 13.96 -10.45
C ASP A 44 13.47 13.38 -9.31
N TYR A 45 14.73 13.09 -9.61
CA TYR A 45 15.68 12.55 -8.63
C TYR A 45 16.09 13.55 -7.53
N GLU A 46 15.85 14.86 -7.71
CA GLU A 46 16.10 15.83 -6.64
C GLU A 46 15.02 15.73 -5.57
N ALA A 47 13.76 15.56 -5.99
CA ALA A 47 12.62 15.30 -5.11
C ALA A 47 12.73 13.92 -4.42
N GLU A 48 13.13 12.88 -5.16
CA GLU A 48 13.38 11.55 -4.60
C GLU A 48 14.48 11.62 -3.52
N ALA A 49 15.62 12.23 -3.82
CA ALA A 49 16.72 12.39 -2.87
C ALA A 49 16.28 13.09 -1.57
N ALA A 50 15.51 14.17 -1.67
CA ALA A 50 14.98 14.88 -0.51
C ALA A 50 13.99 14.03 0.30
N THR A 51 13.28 13.13 -0.37
CA THR A 51 12.34 12.24 0.31
C THR A 51 13.04 11.06 0.96
N THR A 52 14.02 10.45 0.31
CA THR A 52 14.87 9.42 0.91
C THR A 52 15.57 9.93 2.17
N GLU A 53 16.13 11.15 2.15
CA GLU A 53 16.73 11.76 3.35
C GLU A 53 15.70 11.97 4.48
N ARG A 54 14.48 12.41 4.15
CA ARG A 54 13.42 12.57 5.14
C ARG A 54 13.01 11.24 5.77
N PHE A 55 12.89 10.17 4.97
CA PHE A 55 12.57 8.83 5.48
C PHE A 55 13.74 8.22 6.24
N TYR A 56 14.97 8.52 5.85
CA TYR A 56 16.17 8.17 6.62
C TYR A 56 16.09 8.68 8.05
N ASP A 57 15.78 9.97 8.22
CA ASP A 57 15.66 10.58 9.55
C ASP A 57 14.46 10.04 10.34
N ARG A 58 13.32 9.78 9.69
CA ARG A 58 12.13 9.20 10.33
C ARG A 58 12.37 7.79 10.88
N LEU A 59 13.21 7.01 10.19
CA LEU A 59 13.44 5.60 10.50
C LEU A 59 14.76 5.34 11.23
N SER A 60 15.58 6.38 11.48
CA SER A 60 16.92 6.22 12.04
C SER A 60 16.95 5.54 13.43
N ASN A 61 15.85 5.62 14.17
CA ASN A 61 15.73 5.10 15.53
C ASN A 61 15.04 3.73 15.60
N ASP A 62 14.55 3.21 14.47
CA ASP A 62 13.93 1.89 14.42
C ASP A 62 14.92 0.89 13.79
N PRO A 63 15.49 -0.04 14.58
CA PRO A 63 16.56 -0.92 14.12
C PRO A 63 16.11 -1.92 13.05
N ARG A 64 14.80 -2.04 12.80
CA ARG A 64 14.22 -2.94 11.81
C ARG A 64 14.33 -2.41 10.39
N TYR A 65 14.55 -1.10 10.21
CA TYR A 65 14.58 -0.48 8.89
C TYR A 65 15.95 0.09 8.57
N ILE A 66 16.30 0.04 7.28
CA ILE A 66 17.48 0.67 6.71
C ILE A 66 17.01 1.50 5.53
N VAL A 67 17.33 2.78 5.54
CA VAL A 67 17.18 3.66 4.39
C VAL A 67 18.58 4.01 3.89
N PRO A 68 18.88 3.91 2.60
CA PRO A 68 20.16 4.36 2.04
C PRO A 68 20.41 5.84 2.30
N LYS A 69 21.66 6.20 2.62
CA LYS A 69 22.08 7.60 2.73
C LYS A 69 22.30 8.19 1.36
N ILE A 70 21.67 9.32 1.07
CA ILE A 70 21.93 10.06 -0.17
C ILE A 70 23.31 10.70 -0.14
N ASN A 71 24.07 10.52 -1.22
CA ASN A 71 25.31 11.23 -1.45
C ASN A 71 25.08 12.42 -2.40
N ARG A 72 24.80 13.59 -1.81
CA ARG A 72 24.51 14.83 -2.54
C ARG A 72 25.67 15.31 -3.43
N ASN A 73 26.92 14.96 -3.11
CA ASN A 73 28.08 15.36 -3.92
C ASN A 73 28.09 14.67 -5.30
N TYR A 74 27.61 13.42 -5.36
CA TYR A 74 27.53 12.63 -6.58
C TYR A 74 26.13 12.60 -7.21
N SER A 75 25.12 13.11 -6.51
CA SER A 75 23.77 13.22 -7.04
C SER A 75 23.59 14.48 -7.91
N LYS A 76 22.87 14.36 -9.02
CA LYS A 76 22.53 15.42 -9.99
C LYS A 76 21.11 15.17 -10.52
N LYS A 77 20.57 16.09 -11.32
CA LYS A 77 19.24 16.03 -11.94
C LYS A 77 18.85 14.73 -12.66
N ARG A 78 19.82 13.89 -13.05
CA ARG A 78 19.60 12.62 -13.76
C ARG A 78 20.45 11.47 -13.22
N LEU A 79 21.02 11.64 -12.02
CA LEU A 79 21.80 10.62 -11.34
C LEU A 79 21.55 10.73 -9.85
N LEU A 80 20.96 9.71 -9.25
CA LEU A 80 20.85 9.59 -7.80
C LEU A 80 21.94 8.65 -7.29
N CYS A 81 22.74 9.11 -6.33
CA CYS A 81 23.77 8.31 -5.69
C CYS A 81 23.45 8.14 -4.21
N MET A 82 23.44 6.89 -3.75
CA MET A 82 23.11 6.52 -2.37
C MET A 82 24.10 5.48 -1.82
N SER A 83 24.10 5.25 -0.50
CA SER A 83 24.90 4.18 0.10
C SER A 83 24.48 2.82 -0.43
N TYR A 84 25.47 1.94 -0.60
CA TYR A 84 25.19 0.55 -0.93
C TYR A 84 24.74 -0.20 0.34
N GLU A 85 23.54 -0.77 0.29
CA GLU A 85 22.98 -1.54 1.38
C GLU A 85 22.88 -3.02 0.96
N PRO A 86 23.69 -3.94 1.52
CA PRO A 86 23.54 -5.36 1.23
C PRO A 86 22.19 -5.88 1.71
N GLY A 87 21.60 -6.75 0.92
CA GLY A 87 20.36 -7.45 1.21
C GLY A 87 19.99 -8.40 0.06
N ILE A 88 19.03 -9.27 0.32
CA ILE A 88 18.44 -10.17 -0.68
C ILE A 88 17.02 -9.73 -1.01
N THR A 89 16.58 -10.02 -2.22
CA THR A 89 15.23 -9.67 -2.65
C THR A 89 14.19 -10.44 -1.86
N VAL A 90 13.02 -9.81 -1.68
CA VAL A 90 11.87 -10.37 -0.95
C VAL A 90 11.33 -11.70 -1.52
N VAL A 91 11.58 -11.98 -2.81
CA VAL A 91 11.17 -13.22 -3.48
C VAL A 91 12.26 -14.28 -3.49
N SER A 92 13.40 -14.02 -2.86
CA SER A 92 14.52 -14.97 -2.82
C SER A 92 14.14 -16.23 -2.05
N GLU A 93 14.49 -17.40 -2.60
CA GLU A 93 14.35 -18.70 -1.91
C GLU A 93 15.12 -18.72 -0.58
N ALA A 94 16.19 -17.94 -0.46
CA ALA A 94 16.96 -17.85 0.79
C ALA A 94 16.12 -17.32 1.97
N LEU A 95 15.12 -16.47 1.70
CA LEU A 95 14.18 -16.02 2.74
C LEU A 95 13.24 -17.14 3.18
N GLN A 96 12.92 -18.08 2.30
CA GLN A 96 12.09 -19.24 2.64
C GLN A 96 12.82 -20.21 3.58
N LEU A 97 14.15 -20.19 3.57
CA LEU A 97 14.98 -21.00 4.47
C LEU A 97 15.08 -20.41 5.88
N LEU A 98 14.64 -19.17 6.10
CA LEU A 98 14.61 -18.58 7.43
C LEU A 98 13.55 -19.28 8.31
N PRO A 99 13.80 -19.37 9.62
CA PRO A 99 12.78 -19.74 10.59
C PRO A 99 11.50 -18.92 10.39
N HIS A 100 10.35 -19.58 10.52
CA HIS A 100 9.04 -18.97 10.29
C HIS A 100 8.83 -17.67 11.09
N GLU A 101 9.26 -17.63 12.35
CA GLU A 101 9.16 -16.42 13.19
C GLU A 101 9.96 -15.23 12.64
N ARG A 102 11.11 -15.47 12.02
CA ARG A 102 11.90 -14.40 11.37
C ARG A 102 11.19 -13.88 10.13
N ARG A 103 10.63 -14.77 9.29
CA ARG A 103 9.82 -14.38 8.13
C ARG A 103 8.58 -13.58 8.55
N SER A 104 7.91 -14.03 9.61
CA SER A 104 6.76 -13.34 10.20
C SER A 104 7.12 -11.96 10.75
N ALA A 105 8.27 -11.81 11.41
CA ALA A 105 8.76 -10.51 11.89
C ALA A 105 9.09 -9.54 10.74
N ILE A 106 9.69 -10.02 9.66
CA ILE A 106 9.93 -9.22 8.44
C ILE A 106 8.59 -8.76 7.83
N GLY A 107 7.64 -9.68 7.68
CA GLY A 107 6.31 -9.38 7.16
C GLY A 107 5.57 -8.35 8.03
N GLN A 108 5.58 -8.55 9.34
CA GLN A 108 5.02 -7.63 10.33
C GLN A 108 5.61 -6.22 10.15
N ALA A 109 6.94 -6.09 10.10
CA ALA A 109 7.60 -4.79 9.89
C ALA A 109 7.19 -4.13 8.57
N ALA A 110 7.06 -4.89 7.48
CA ALA A 110 6.65 -4.31 6.20
C ALA A 110 5.23 -3.73 6.18
N ILE A 111 4.32 -4.28 6.99
CA ILE A 111 3.00 -3.67 7.17
C ILE A 111 3.04 -2.52 8.15
N GLU A 112 3.81 -2.62 9.23
CA GLU A 112 3.91 -1.53 10.21
C GLU A 112 4.42 -0.24 9.60
N ILE A 113 5.40 -0.29 8.69
CA ILE A 113 5.86 0.92 8.00
C ILE A 113 4.75 1.55 7.15
N MET A 114 3.94 0.75 6.48
CA MET A 114 2.78 1.23 5.72
C MET A 114 1.75 1.91 6.63
N MET A 115 1.53 1.36 7.83
CA MET A 115 0.64 1.97 8.82
C MET A 115 1.21 3.30 9.33
N GLN A 116 2.52 3.40 9.57
CA GLN A 116 3.18 4.66 9.98
C GLN A 116 3.07 5.73 8.89
N GLU A 117 3.33 5.37 7.64
CA GLU A 117 3.20 6.26 6.48
C GLU A 117 1.81 6.90 6.41
N ILE A 118 0.76 6.09 6.49
CA ILE A 118 -0.62 6.58 6.36
C ILE A 118 -1.05 7.33 7.62
N PHE A 119 -0.91 6.71 8.80
CA PHE A 119 -1.60 7.18 10.00
C PHE A 119 -0.77 8.12 10.89
N VAL A 120 0.55 8.14 10.73
CA VAL A 120 1.46 9.01 11.48
C VAL A 120 1.96 10.15 10.59
N TRP A 121 2.49 9.84 9.41
CA TRP A 121 3.10 10.85 8.55
C TRP A 121 2.10 11.50 7.60
N GLY A 122 1.01 10.81 7.25
CA GLY A 122 0.08 11.27 6.21
C GLY A 122 0.71 11.30 4.83
N GLU A 123 1.81 10.57 4.64
CA GLU A 123 2.55 10.48 3.38
C GLU A 123 2.87 9.01 3.11
N MET A 124 2.53 8.51 1.93
CA MET A 124 2.70 7.09 1.59
C MET A 124 3.46 6.93 0.30
N GLN A 125 4.40 5.98 0.29
CA GLN A 125 5.00 5.49 -0.95
C GLN A 125 3.92 4.76 -1.76
N THR A 126 3.62 5.27 -2.94
CA THR A 126 2.56 4.78 -3.81
C THR A 126 2.97 3.68 -4.77
N ASP A 127 4.28 3.42 -4.90
CA ASP A 127 4.75 2.24 -5.63
C ASP A 127 4.55 0.98 -4.76
N PRO A 128 3.67 0.04 -5.15
CA PRO A 128 3.45 -1.22 -4.44
C PRO A 128 4.58 -2.23 -4.68
N ASN A 129 5.61 -1.91 -5.46
CA ASN A 129 6.66 -2.84 -5.83
C ASN A 129 7.57 -3.12 -4.64
N PHE A 130 7.29 -4.21 -3.92
CA PHE A 130 8.19 -4.75 -2.91
C PHE A 130 9.53 -5.22 -3.48
N GLY A 131 9.75 -5.16 -4.80
CA GLY A 131 11.09 -5.22 -5.41
C GLY A 131 12.03 -4.10 -4.96
N ASN A 132 11.48 -2.99 -4.45
CA ASN A 132 12.23 -1.90 -3.82
C ASN A 132 12.56 -2.16 -2.34
N TYR A 133 12.21 -3.35 -1.83
CA TYR A 133 12.54 -3.81 -0.50
C TYR A 133 13.59 -4.90 -0.62
N LEU A 134 14.67 -4.78 0.16
CA LEU A 134 15.58 -5.89 0.40
C LEU A 134 15.47 -6.31 1.86
N VAL A 135 15.86 -7.54 2.13
CA VAL A 135 16.05 -8.04 3.49
C VAL A 135 17.53 -8.22 3.72
N ARG A 136 18.08 -7.49 4.69
CA ARG A 136 19.39 -7.81 5.25
C ARG A 136 19.21 -8.87 6.32
N VAL A 137 19.60 -10.09 5.96
CA VAL A 137 19.51 -11.23 6.86
C VAL A 137 20.57 -11.11 7.94
N SER A 138 20.16 -11.20 9.21
CA SER A 138 21.11 -11.26 10.33
C SER A 138 21.87 -12.59 10.34
N GLU A 139 23.19 -12.52 10.55
CA GLU A 139 24.07 -13.69 10.72
C GLU A 139 23.91 -14.36 12.10
N SER A 140 23.44 -13.61 13.10
CA SER A 140 23.17 -14.10 14.46
C SER A 140 21.67 -14.30 14.68
N THR A 141 21.31 -15.32 15.46
CA THR A 141 19.92 -15.50 15.91
C THR A 141 19.46 -14.46 16.93
N ASP A 142 20.41 -13.76 17.57
CA ASP A 142 20.13 -12.73 18.59
C ASP A 142 19.97 -11.32 18.01
N ASP A 143 20.31 -11.13 16.74
CA ASP A 143 20.12 -9.86 16.02
C ASP A 143 18.97 -9.99 15.01
N ILE A 144 18.35 -8.86 14.68
CA ILE A 144 17.13 -8.81 13.89
C ILE A 144 17.42 -8.68 12.40
N ASP A 145 16.57 -9.32 11.59
CA ASP A 145 16.51 -9.03 10.16
C ASP A 145 16.05 -7.60 9.92
N LYS A 146 16.60 -6.97 8.88
CA LYS A 146 16.32 -5.56 8.58
C LYS A 146 15.74 -5.42 7.19
N LEU A 147 14.68 -4.62 7.08
CA LEU A 147 14.10 -4.20 5.82
C LEU A 147 14.85 -3.00 5.28
N VAL A 148 15.49 -3.16 4.14
CA VAL A 148 16.13 -2.08 3.38
C VAL A 148 15.10 -1.50 2.42
N LEU A 149 14.82 -0.21 2.53
CA LEU A 149 13.85 0.52 1.71
C LEU A 149 14.61 1.38 0.70
N LEU A 150 14.55 1.02 -0.59
CA LEU A 150 15.43 1.62 -1.61
C LEU A 150 14.82 2.82 -2.33
N ASP A 151 13.52 2.79 -2.59
CA ASP A 151 12.85 3.73 -3.49
C ASP A 151 11.85 4.59 -2.70
N PHE A 152 11.94 5.90 -2.88
CA PHE A 152 10.98 6.87 -2.35
C PHE A 152 10.57 7.90 -3.42
N GLY A 153 10.68 7.55 -4.71
CA GLY A 153 10.43 8.45 -5.84
C GLY A 153 8.95 8.80 -6.01
N ALA A 154 8.05 7.89 -5.62
CA ALA A 154 6.60 8.08 -5.76
C ALA A 154 5.90 8.20 -4.39
N ILE A 155 5.97 9.37 -3.77
CA ILE A 155 5.33 9.64 -2.47
C ILE A 155 4.12 10.55 -2.68
N ARG A 156 2.99 10.19 -2.07
CA ARG A 156 1.80 11.04 -2.05
C ARG A 156 1.45 11.45 -0.63
N GLN A 157 1.09 12.72 -0.49
CA GLN A 157 0.50 13.26 0.73
C GLN A 157 -1.02 13.09 0.66
N PHE A 158 -1.61 12.75 1.79
CA PHE A 158 -3.06 12.70 1.95
C PHE A 158 -3.53 13.93 2.72
N ASP A 159 -4.66 14.50 2.30
CA ASP A 159 -5.25 15.61 3.04
C ASP A 159 -5.84 15.14 4.39
N SER A 160 -6.04 16.09 5.30
CA SER A 160 -6.51 15.81 6.66
C SER A 160 -7.91 15.20 6.72
N ASN A 161 -8.78 15.50 5.75
CA ASN A 161 -10.13 14.96 5.72
C ASN A 161 -10.09 13.47 5.35
N LEU A 162 -9.34 13.12 4.29
CA LEU A 162 -9.14 11.74 3.89
C LEU A 162 -8.47 10.91 4.99
N LEU A 163 -7.49 11.47 5.71
CA LEU A 163 -6.86 10.79 6.86
C LEU A 163 -7.83 10.57 8.02
N THR A 164 -8.77 11.49 8.25
CA THR A 164 -9.81 11.33 9.27
C THR A 164 -10.74 10.17 8.91
N ILE A 165 -11.16 10.10 7.65
CA ILE A 165 -11.96 9.00 7.11
C ILE A 165 -11.18 7.68 7.24
N ALA A 166 -9.92 7.65 6.78
CA ALA A 166 -9.09 6.45 6.84
C ALA A 166 -8.93 5.91 8.28
N ARG A 167 -8.75 6.79 9.28
CA ARG A 167 -8.72 6.40 10.70
C ARG A 167 -10.05 5.83 11.17
N GLY A 168 -11.17 6.44 10.75
CA GLY A 168 -12.51 5.93 11.02
C GLY A 168 -12.73 4.53 10.45
N LEU A 169 -12.32 4.33 9.20
CA LEU A 169 -12.39 3.02 8.52
C LEU A 169 -11.50 1.98 9.21
N LEU A 170 -10.27 2.36 9.59
CA LEU A 170 -9.37 1.48 10.33
C LEU A 170 -9.98 1.06 11.67
N ARG A 171 -10.52 2.00 12.45
CA ARG A 171 -11.16 1.70 13.73
C ARG A 171 -12.40 0.83 13.57
N ALA A 172 -13.22 1.11 12.56
CA ALA A 172 -14.39 0.29 12.26
C ALA A 172 -14.01 -1.13 11.83
N GLY A 173 -12.97 -1.26 10.99
CA GLY A 173 -12.41 -2.54 10.57
C GLY A 173 -11.80 -3.33 11.72
N TYR A 174 -11.06 -2.66 12.60
CA TYR A 174 -10.49 -3.26 13.80
C TYR A 174 -11.56 -3.90 14.71
N HIS A 175 -12.69 -3.21 14.90
CA HIS A 175 -13.81 -3.72 15.68
C HIS A 175 -14.82 -4.53 14.88
N HIS A 176 -14.55 -4.79 13.60
CA HIS A 176 -15.45 -5.46 12.65
C HIS A 176 -16.90 -4.92 12.69
N ASN A 177 -17.04 -3.60 12.80
CA ASN A 177 -18.33 -2.96 13.01
C ASN A 177 -18.86 -2.31 11.72
N HIS A 178 -19.87 -2.93 11.12
CA HIS A 178 -20.48 -2.47 9.87
C HIS A 178 -21.12 -1.08 9.95
N GLN A 179 -21.83 -0.78 11.04
CA GLN A 179 -22.45 0.53 11.23
C GLN A 179 -21.39 1.63 11.34
N ALA A 180 -20.33 1.39 12.13
CA ALA A 180 -19.22 2.32 12.26
C ALA A 180 -18.48 2.50 10.92
N MET A 181 -18.32 1.44 10.14
CA MET A 181 -17.71 1.48 8.80
C MET A 181 -18.52 2.37 7.85
N THR A 182 -19.85 2.22 7.88
CA THR A 182 -20.77 3.04 7.09
C THR A 182 -20.72 4.52 7.50
N LEU A 183 -20.66 4.81 8.81
CA LEU A 183 -20.56 6.18 9.34
C LEU A 183 -19.22 6.84 9.01
N ALA A 184 -18.13 6.08 9.00
CA ALA A 184 -16.81 6.58 8.65
C ALA A 184 -16.71 7.03 7.18
N MET A 185 -17.55 6.49 6.29
CA MET A 185 -17.68 6.91 4.88
C MET A 185 -18.61 8.12 4.72
N THR A 186 -18.31 9.21 5.43
CA THR A 186 -19.05 10.49 5.32
C THR A 186 -18.09 11.66 5.24
N GLY A 187 -18.55 12.78 4.67
CA GLY A 187 -17.75 14.01 4.58
C GLY A 187 -16.75 14.01 3.42
N TYR A 188 -17.03 13.21 2.39
CA TYR A 188 -16.24 13.17 1.17
C TYR A 188 -17.17 12.92 -0.01
N ASP A 189 -17.15 13.81 -1.01
CA ASP A 189 -18.13 13.89 -2.10
C ASP A 189 -18.42 12.53 -2.75
N PHE A 190 -17.38 11.71 -2.94
CA PHE A 190 -17.54 10.36 -3.47
C PHE A 190 -18.50 9.50 -2.61
N PHE A 191 -18.30 9.43 -1.30
CA PHE A 191 -19.16 8.66 -0.40
C PHE A 191 -20.52 9.33 -0.17
N ASP A 192 -20.54 10.67 -0.10
CA ASP A 192 -21.77 11.42 0.15
C ASP A 192 -22.72 11.37 -1.05
N SER A 193 -22.22 11.15 -2.26
CA SER A 193 -23.01 10.93 -3.47
C SER A 193 -23.68 9.54 -3.56
N MET A 194 -23.30 8.60 -2.70
CA MET A 194 -23.81 7.23 -2.73
C MET A 194 -25.15 7.10 -2.02
N SER A 195 -26.01 6.20 -2.51
CA SER A 195 -27.19 5.77 -1.76
C SER A 195 -26.79 4.92 -0.54
N ASP A 196 -27.66 4.87 0.48
CA ASP A 196 -27.41 4.10 1.70
C ASP A 196 -27.12 2.62 1.43
N LYS A 197 -27.80 2.03 0.44
CA LYS A 197 -27.56 0.64 0.02
C LYS A 197 -26.14 0.48 -0.53
N VAL A 198 -25.71 1.36 -1.44
CA VAL A 198 -24.37 1.32 -2.02
C VAL A 198 -23.31 1.47 -0.94
N ARG A 199 -23.51 2.42 -0.02
CA ARG A 199 -22.59 2.65 1.09
C ARG A 199 -22.49 1.42 2.00
N SER A 200 -23.61 0.77 2.31
CA SER A 200 -23.64 -0.48 3.09
C SER A 200 -22.91 -1.64 2.41
N ASP A 201 -23.06 -1.77 1.10
CA ASP A 201 -22.38 -2.80 0.32
C ASP A 201 -20.86 -2.55 0.25
N ILE A 202 -20.43 -1.30 0.09
CA ILE A 202 -19.00 -0.90 0.16
C ILE A 202 -18.46 -1.09 1.58
N ALA A 203 -19.23 -0.79 2.63
CA ALA A 203 -18.82 -1.06 4.01
C ALA A 203 -18.50 -2.54 4.21
N SER A 204 -19.31 -3.42 3.63
CA SER A 204 -19.09 -4.86 3.65
C SER A 204 -17.81 -5.27 2.89
N LEU A 205 -17.46 -4.56 1.82
CA LEU A 205 -16.21 -4.77 1.08
C LEU A 205 -15.00 -4.29 1.88
N PHE A 206 -15.09 -3.13 2.52
CA PHE A 206 -14.03 -2.59 3.36
C PHE A 206 -13.79 -3.42 4.61
N LEU A 207 -14.84 -3.93 5.26
CA LEU A 207 -14.69 -4.88 6.38
C LEU A 207 -13.91 -6.12 5.96
N LEU A 208 -14.21 -6.67 4.78
CA LEU A 208 -13.44 -7.79 4.22
C LEU A 208 -11.98 -7.37 3.95
N ALA A 209 -11.74 -6.18 3.37
CA ALA A 209 -10.39 -5.69 3.12
C ALA A 209 -9.58 -5.48 4.40
N THR A 210 -10.25 -5.12 5.50
CA THR A 210 -9.64 -4.93 6.82
C THR A 210 -9.56 -6.20 7.66
N GLU A 211 -9.98 -7.37 7.15
CA GLU A 211 -9.95 -8.64 7.88
C GLU A 211 -8.59 -8.93 8.56
N PRO A 212 -7.42 -8.79 7.89
CA PRO A 212 -6.12 -9.03 8.51
C PRO A 212 -5.76 -8.07 9.66
N PHE A 213 -6.51 -6.98 9.78
CA PHE A 213 -6.32 -5.90 10.74
C PHE A 213 -7.40 -5.90 11.82
N SER A 214 -8.39 -6.79 11.72
CA SER A 214 -9.46 -6.89 12.70
C SER A 214 -9.00 -7.59 13.98
N ASP A 215 -9.59 -7.22 15.11
CA ASP A 215 -9.44 -7.95 16.36
C ASP A 215 -10.10 -9.34 16.21
N PRO A 216 -9.36 -10.45 16.30
CA PRO A 216 -9.90 -11.79 16.08
C PRO A 216 -11.05 -12.14 17.04
N GLU A 217 -11.06 -11.55 18.24
CA GLU A 217 -12.15 -11.74 19.21
C GLU A 217 -13.45 -11.02 18.82
N LYS A 218 -13.39 -10.08 17.87
CA LYS A 218 -14.53 -9.28 17.42
C LYS A 218 -14.97 -9.61 16.00
N ASN A 219 -14.24 -10.47 15.30
CA ASN A 219 -14.51 -10.81 13.90
C ASN A 219 -14.71 -12.31 13.72
N ASP A 220 -15.96 -12.75 13.84
CA ASP A 220 -16.37 -14.13 13.60
C ASP A 220 -16.34 -14.52 12.11
N ASP A 221 -16.13 -13.57 11.19
CA ASP A 221 -16.08 -13.83 9.74
C ASP A 221 -14.69 -14.31 9.27
N ILE A 222 -13.65 -14.21 10.12
CA ILE A 222 -12.31 -14.70 9.78
C ILE A 222 -12.37 -16.22 9.59
N PRO A 223 -11.95 -16.77 8.43
CA PRO A 223 -11.88 -18.21 8.27
C PRO A 223 -10.94 -18.83 9.31
N THR A 224 -11.34 -19.95 9.92
CA THR A 224 -10.59 -20.57 11.03
C THR A 224 -9.19 -21.02 10.64
N ASP A 225 -8.96 -21.33 9.35
CA ASP A 225 -7.65 -21.68 8.81
C ASP A 225 -6.75 -20.46 8.55
N CYS A 226 -7.25 -19.24 8.77
CA CYS A 226 -6.51 -17.99 8.62
C CYS A 226 -5.95 -17.45 9.93
N LEU A 227 -6.13 -18.16 11.04
CA LEU A 227 -5.58 -17.81 12.35
C LEU A 227 -4.70 -18.95 12.86
N ASP A 228 -3.54 -18.62 13.42
CA ASP A 228 -2.74 -19.60 14.16
C ASP A 228 -3.17 -19.69 15.64
N GLU A 229 -2.49 -20.56 16.40
CA GLU A 229 -2.78 -20.80 17.82
C GLU A 229 -2.61 -19.54 18.71
N GLN A 230 -1.91 -18.51 18.21
CA GLN A 230 -1.70 -17.24 18.90
C GLN A 230 -2.61 -16.12 18.35
N ASN A 231 -3.63 -16.46 17.55
CA ASN A 231 -4.52 -15.51 16.87
C ASN A 231 -3.77 -14.54 15.93
N ARG A 232 -2.62 -14.95 15.38
CA ARG A 232 -1.96 -14.21 14.30
C ARG A 232 -2.59 -14.57 12.97
N TYR A 233 -2.74 -13.59 12.10
CA TYR A 233 -3.35 -13.75 10.79
C TYR A 233 -2.38 -14.40 9.80
N ILE A 234 -2.81 -15.50 9.18
CA ILE A 234 -2.06 -16.28 8.19
C ILE A 234 -2.43 -15.80 6.78
N TRP A 235 -1.57 -14.95 6.21
CA TRP A 235 -1.86 -14.30 4.92
C TRP A 235 -2.02 -15.30 3.78
N ALA A 236 -1.20 -16.35 3.76
CA ALA A 236 -1.20 -17.36 2.70
C ALA A 236 -2.53 -18.13 2.59
N ASN A 237 -3.24 -18.32 3.70
CA ASN A 237 -4.49 -19.09 3.74
C ASN A 237 -5.71 -18.25 3.35
N SER A 238 -5.64 -16.93 3.55
CA SER A 238 -6.77 -16.01 3.41
C SER A 238 -7.42 -15.94 2.03
N LYS A 239 -6.62 -16.13 0.96
CA LYS A 239 -7.02 -15.88 -0.44
C LYS A 239 -7.72 -14.53 -0.60
N LEU A 240 -7.33 -13.53 0.20
CA LEU A 240 -8.08 -12.29 0.42
C LEU A 240 -8.30 -11.53 -0.89
N HIS A 241 -7.27 -11.43 -1.74
CA HIS A 241 -7.37 -10.80 -3.05
C HIS A 241 -8.48 -11.40 -3.92
N SER A 242 -8.62 -12.73 -3.92
CA SER A 242 -9.66 -13.43 -4.70
C SER A 242 -11.06 -13.19 -4.12
N ARG A 243 -11.18 -13.23 -2.79
CA ARG A 243 -12.43 -12.94 -2.07
C ARG A 243 -12.90 -11.50 -2.31
N LEU A 244 -11.98 -10.54 -2.22
CA LEU A 244 -12.22 -9.12 -2.52
C LEU A 244 -12.66 -8.92 -3.97
N SER A 245 -11.92 -9.47 -4.93
CA SER A 245 -12.25 -9.36 -6.36
C SER A 245 -13.64 -9.92 -6.67
N THR A 246 -13.98 -11.07 -6.09
CA THR A 246 -15.30 -11.70 -6.25
C THR A 246 -16.42 -10.84 -5.66
N LYS A 247 -16.21 -10.30 -4.45
CA LYS A 247 -17.19 -9.45 -3.76
C LYS A 247 -17.37 -8.11 -4.50
N ALA A 248 -16.28 -7.49 -4.94
CA ALA A 248 -16.29 -6.26 -5.72
C ALA A 248 -17.00 -6.45 -7.06
N THR A 249 -16.75 -7.55 -7.78
CA THR A 249 -17.41 -7.84 -9.07
C THR A 249 -18.93 -7.99 -8.90
N ARG A 250 -19.38 -8.71 -7.87
CA ARG A 250 -20.82 -8.83 -7.55
C ARG A 250 -21.45 -7.49 -7.20
N ALA A 251 -20.73 -6.68 -6.43
CA ALA A 251 -21.20 -5.35 -6.06
C ALA A 251 -21.30 -4.43 -7.30
N MET A 252 -20.30 -4.45 -8.20
CA MET A 252 -20.31 -3.71 -9.47
C MET A 252 -21.48 -4.09 -10.40
N GLN A 253 -21.93 -5.35 -10.40
CA GLN A 253 -23.12 -5.77 -11.17
C GLN A 253 -24.43 -5.15 -10.65
N SER A 254 -24.44 -4.63 -9.42
CA SER A 254 -25.60 -4.02 -8.77
C SER A 254 -25.56 -2.49 -8.71
N PHE A 255 -24.50 -1.86 -9.22
CA PHE A 255 -24.25 -0.42 -9.11
C PHE A 255 -24.28 0.32 -10.45
N GLU A 256 -24.87 1.51 -10.46
CA GLU A 256 -24.56 2.56 -11.45
C GLU A 256 -23.24 3.24 -11.03
N PHE A 257 -22.25 3.27 -11.92
CA PHE A 257 -20.85 3.44 -11.57
C PHE A 257 -20.42 4.91 -11.42
N ASN A 258 -19.93 5.29 -10.23
CA ASN A 258 -19.00 6.41 -10.05
C ASN A 258 -17.61 5.83 -9.75
N LEU A 259 -16.56 6.32 -10.43
CA LEU A 259 -15.19 5.88 -10.16
C LEU A 259 -14.76 6.31 -8.74
N PRO A 260 -14.09 5.42 -7.98
CA PRO A 260 -13.49 5.80 -6.70
C PRO A 260 -12.39 6.85 -6.91
N PRO A 261 -12.14 7.70 -5.89
CA PRO A 261 -11.05 8.68 -5.94
C PRO A 261 -9.71 7.99 -6.13
N LYS A 262 -8.79 8.68 -6.80
CA LYS A 262 -7.46 8.17 -7.17
C LYS A 262 -6.66 7.70 -5.96
N GLU A 263 -6.80 8.38 -4.82
CA GLU A 263 -6.11 8.09 -3.57
C GLU A 263 -6.44 6.68 -3.06
N PHE A 264 -7.71 6.27 -3.15
CA PHE A 264 -8.15 4.92 -2.77
C PHE A 264 -7.56 3.85 -3.69
N MET A 265 -7.36 4.15 -4.98
CA MET A 265 -6.71 3.23 -5.91
C MET A 265 -5.24 3.01 -5.53
N PHE A 266 -4.50 4.05 -5.15
CA PHE A 266 -3.10 3.92 -4.71
C PHE A 266 -2.98 3.12 -3.41
N ILE A 267 -3.83 3.43 -2.43
CA ILE A 267 -3.90 2.69 -1.16
C ILE A 267 -4.18 1.21 -1.45
N SER A 268 -5.22 0.91 -2.23
CA SER A 268 -5.57 -0.45 -2.61
C SER A 268 -4.41 -1.18 -3.30
N ARG A 269 -3.71 -0.52 -4.22
CA ARG A 269 -2.59 -1.13 -4.96
C ARG A 269 -1.43 -1.47 -4.02
N LYS A 270 -1.11 -0.60 -3.05
CA LYS A 270 -0.11 -0.87 -2.01
C LYS A 270 -0.47 -2.08 -1.14
N PHE A 271 -1.72 -2.16 -0.70
CA PHE A 271 -2.21 -3.32 0.06
C PHE A 271 -2.10 -4.63 -0.73
N ILE A 272 -2.36 -4.61 -2.05
CA ILE A 272 -2.18 -5.81 -2.91
C ILE A 272 -0.71 -6.23 -2.99
N GLY A 273 0.20 -5.28 -3.13
CA GLY A 273 1.64 -5.56 -3.06
C GLY A 273 2.01 -6.22 -1.74
N ALA A 274 1.51 -5.65 -0.63
CA ALA A 274 1.85 -6.12 0.71
C ALA A 274 1.27 -7.52 0.98
N TYR A 275 0.04 -7.76 0.53
CA TYR A 275 -0.58 -9.08 0.53
C TYR A 275 0.28 -10.14 -0.17
N THR A 276 0.79 -9.80 -1.36
CA THR A 276 1.61 -10.70 -2.16
C THR A 276 2.92 -11.00 -1.43
N PHE A 277 3.56 -9.97 -0.88
CA PHE A 277 4.78 -10.10 -0.10
C PHE A 277 4.60 -11.02 1.13
N LEU A 278 3.54 -10.80 1.91
CA LEU A 278 3.25 -11.59 3.12
C LEU A 278 2.87 -13.03 2.82
N THR A 279 2.15 -13.24 1.72
CA THR A 279 1.82 -14.58 1.24
C THR A 279 3.07 -15.33 0.82
N VAL A 280 3.99 -14.67 0.10
CA VAL A 280 5.26 -15.28 -0.31
C VAL A 280 6.12 -15.62 0.91
N LEU A 281 6.20 -14.74 1.92
CA LEU A 281 6.95 -15.02 3.15
C LEU A 281 6.30 -16.06 4.07
N ASP A 282 5.06 -16.46 3.78
CA ASP A 282 4.24 -17.27 4.68
C ASP A 282 4.23 -16.65 6.10
N ALA A 283 4.04 -15.33 6.13
CA ALA A 283 4.14 -14.52 7.33
C ALA A 283 2.84 -14.58 8.14
N HIS A 284 2.98 -14.68 9.46
CA HIS A 284 1.89 -14.54 10.42
C HIS A 284 1.99 -13.20 11.13
N THR A 285 0.96 -12.36 11.02
CA THR A 285 0.98 -11.00 11.59
C THR A 285 0.00 -10.85 12.74
N ASN A 286 0.36 -10.06 13.75
CA ASN A 286 -0.53 -9.80 14.87
C ASN A 286 -1.35 -8.51 14.62
N PRO A 287 -2.68 -8.61 14.42
CA PRO A 287 -3.51 -7.44 14.11
C PRO A 287 -3.50 -6.40 15.24
N ASN A 288 -3.38 -6.85 16.50
CA ASN A 288 -3.40 -5.95 17.65
C ASN A 288 -2.15 -5.07 17.69
N THR A 289 -0.97 -5.61 17.38
CA THR A 289 0.26 -4.80 17.29
C THR A 289 0.27 -3.91 16.06
N LEU A 290 -0.35 -4.36 14.96
CA LEU A 290 -0.49 -3.58 13.74
C LEU A 290 -1.42 -2.37 13.87
N VAL A 291 -2.48 -2.47 14.67
CA VAL A 291 -3.57 -1.48 14.61
C VAL A 291 -3.69 -0.64 15.87
N LYS A 292 -3.57 -1.23 17.07
CA LYS A 292 -3.77 -0.50 18.34
C LYS A 292 -2.94 0.79 18.49
N PRO A 293 -1.69 0.89 17.98
CA PRO A 293 -0.93 2.15 18.05
C PRO A 293 -1.58 3.33 17.31
N TYR A 294 -2.54 3.08 16.43
CA TYR A 294 -3.16 4.07 15.55
C TYR A 294 -4.65 4.32 15.82
N LEU A 295 -5.24 3.63 16.81
CA LEU A 295 -6.64 3.78 17.22
C LEU A 295 -6.83 4.94 18.20
#